data_AF-A0A3M2TB55-F1
#
_entry.id   AF-A0A3M2TB55-F1
#
_cell.length_a   1.000
_cell.length_b   1.000
_cell.length_c   1.000
_cell.angle_alpha   90.00
_cell.angle_beta   90.00
_cell.angle_gamma   90.00
#
_symmetry.space_group_name_H-M   'P 1'
#
loop_
_entity.id
_entity.type
_entity.pdbx_description
1 polymer ?
#
loop_
_entity_poly.entity_id
_entity_poly.type
_entity_poly.pdbx_seq_one_letter_code
_entity_poly.pdbx_strand_id
1 'polypeptide(L)'
;MGLGNIAASITLLVLLEAFQSGVESDIHYVEWVWRLFLGLGMIPAAVTLYARWTMAETTPYEKYVSKNMEAEEADKRGLKEQFQDFAIYFREWKHAKALFATSASWFLFDIAYYGINLNQSVILAKIGYADGPTPWDTLRNTAVGYIIVQVAGYLPGYFIGIPLPDLLGRTRQQFYSCIIVAILYAVWAGVTNNTSVGGLMTVFTLSQLFLNMGPNCTTWLIPVEVFPTCVRGTAHGISAAAGKCGAILTSFAFGTVTDRIGLPGVLGLFAGIMVLNALVTFLIPETRGMTIDDIENEVHFAQHRALDIFTWPGPWRRERQEEDTDYEEPKTIDMGPEKGVSV
;
A
#
# COMPACT_ATOMS: atom_id res chain seq x y z
N MET A 1 7.45 -6.10 0.10
CA MET A 1 6.52 -7.15 0.59
C MET A 1 6.50 -8.39 -0.31
N GLY A 2 6.47 -8.26 -1.65
CA GLY A 2 6.34 -9.41 -2.57
C GLY A 2 7.35 -10.57 -2.40
N LEU A 3 8.65 -10.29 -2.26
CA LEU A 3 9.68 -11.34 -2.11
C LEU A 3 9.54 -12.15 -0.81
N GLY A 4 9.12 -11.50 0.29
CA GLY A 4 8.90 -12.17 1.57
C GLY A 4 7.73 -13.15 1.52
N ASN A 5 6.65 -12.78 0.83
CA ASN A 5 5.50 -13.65 0.61
C ASN A 5 5.85 -14.91 -0.19
N ILE A 6 6.70 -14.79 -1.22
CA ILE A 6 7.16 -15.95 -2.00
C ILE A 6 8.09 -16.82 -1.17
N ALA A 7 9.06 -16.24 -0.47
CA ALA A 7 9.95 -16.98 0.41
C ALA A 7 9.17 -17.77 1.46
N ALA A 8 8.12 -17.16 2.03
CA ALA A 8 7.20 -17.83 2.95
C ALA A 8 6.47 -19.01 2.27
N SER A 9 5.83 -18.81 1.13
CA SER A 9 5.12 -19.91 0.44
C SER A 9 6.05 -21.06 0.02
N ILE A 10 7.27 -20.75 -0.45
CA ILE A 10 8.27 -21.77 -0.79
C ILE A 10 8.72 -22.52 0.45
N THR A 11 9.02 -21.81 1.54
CA THR A 11 9.46 -22.42 2.81
C THR A 11 8.39 -23.37 3.35
N LEU A 12 7.11 -22.98 3.28
CA LEU A 12 6.00 -23.85 3.68
C LEU A 12 5.97 -25.15 2.86
N LEU A 13 6.08 -25.06 1.52
CA LEU A 13 6.10 -26.25 0.67
C LEU A 13 7.31 -27.14 0.96
N VAL A 14 8.51 -26.57 1.08
CA VAL A 14 9.74 -27.34 1.39
C VAL A 14 9.61 -28.07 2.72
N LEU A 15 9.05 -27.43 3.75
CA LEU A 15 8.81 -28.08 5.04
C LEU A 15 7.74 -29.18 4.94
N LEU A 16 6.67 -28.97 4.18
CA LEU A 16 5.63 -30.01 3.99
C LEU A 16 6.18 -31.24 3.25
N GLU A 17 7.02 -31.05 2.24
CA GLU A 17 7.69 -32.14 1.51
C GLU A 17 8.71 -32.86 2.40
N ALA A 18 9.49 -32.13 3.20
CA ALA A 18 10.46 -32.71 4.14
C ALA A 18 9.80 -33.59 5.22
N PHE A 19 8.57 -33.27 5.62
CA PHE A 19 7.82 -34.02 6.62
C PHE A 19 6.74 -34.94 6.00
N GLN A 20 6.77 -35.20 4.69
CA GLN A 20 5.76 -36.01 3.99
C GLN A 20 5.49 -37.35 4.69
N SER A 21 6.53 -38.17 4.87
CA SER A 21 6.38 -39.51 5.46
C SER A 21 5.82 -39.48 6.89
N GLY A 22 6.15 -38.43 7.65
CA GLY A 22 5.60 -38.20 8.98
C GLY A 22 4.12 -37.83 8.92
N VAL A 23 3.75 -36.86 8.08
CA VAL A 23 2.36 -36.36 7.95
C VAL A 23 1.41 -37.43 7.37
N GLU A 24 1.90 -38.26 6.45
CA GLU A 24 1.13 -39.40 5.93
C GLU A 24 0.89 -40.47 7.01
N SER A 25 1.84 -40.66 7.94
CA SER A 25 1.71 -41.62 9.04
C SER A 25 0.84 -41.10 10.19
N ASP A 26 1.00 -39.82 10.55
CA ASP A 26 0.26 -39.14 11.60
C ASP A 26 0.18 -37.62 11.29
N ILE A 27 -1.03 -37.11 11.20
CA ILE A 27 -1.29 -35.69 10.92
C ILE A 27 -0.68 -34.75 11.97
N HIS A 28 -0.42 -35.24 13.20
CA HIS A 28 0.21 -34.44 14.26
C HIS A 28 1.63 -33.99 13.92
N TYR A 29 2.31 -34.60 12.95
CA TYR A 29 3.61 -34.11 12.46
C TYR A 29 3.53 -32.73 11.78
N VAL A 30 2.33 -32.27 11.39
CA VAL A 30 2.09 -30.89 10.93
C VAL A 30 2.43 -29.88 12.03
N GLU A 31 2.44 -30.27 13.31
CA GLU A 31 2.89 -29.39 14.39
C GLU A 31 4.33 -28.93 14.22
N TRP A 32 5.22 -29.83 13.79
CA TRP A 32 6.62 -29.49 13.54
C TRP A 32 6.75 -28.54 12.35
N VAL A 33 5.93 -28.73 11.31
CA VAL A 33 5.93 -27.89 10.12
C VAL A 33 5.63 -26.43 10.48
N TRP A 34 4.53 -26.14 11.17
CA TRP A 34 4.19 -24.73 11.48
C TRP A 34 5.14 -24.09 12.51
N ARG A 35 5.65 -24.87 13.47
CA ARG A 35 6.64 -24.39 14.46
C ARG A 35 7.95 -24.00 13.79
N LEU A 36 8.48 -24.86 12.91
CA LEU A 36 9.69 -24.57 12.15
C LEU A 36 9.46 -23.42 11.17
N PHE A 37 8.28 -23.35 10.54
CA PHE A 37 7.92 -22.26 9.65
C PHE A 37 7.97 -20.89 10.36
N LEU A 38 7.36 -20.76 11.54
CA LEU A 38 7.48 -19.56 12.37
C LEU A 38 8.92 -19.32 12.83
N GLY A 39 9.64 -20.38 13.20
CA GLY A 39 11.04 -20.34 13.63
C GLY A 39 11.98 -19.76 12.56
N LEU A 40 11.84 -20.21 11.31
CA LEU A 40 12.60 -19.69 10.18
C LEU A 40 12.27 -18.23 9.89
N GLY A 41 11.01 -17.81 10.10
CA GLY A 41 10.59 -16.42 10.00
C GLY A 41 11.26 -15.48 11.01
N MET A 42 11.71 -15.99 12.16
CA MET A 42 12.44 -15.20 13.16
C MET A 42 13.87 -14.86 12.72
N ILE A 43 14.48 -15.64 11.81
CA ILE A 43 15.86 -15.41 11.34
C ILE A 43 16.02 -14.04 10.68
N PRO A 44 15.26 -13.68 9.62
CA PRO A 44 15.39 -12.36 9.02
C PRO A 44 15.02 -11.23 10.00
N ALA A 45 14.10 -11.45 10.93
CA ALA A 45 13.76 -10.47 11.97
C ALA A 45 14.91 -10.24 12.97
N ALA A 46 15.63 -11.29 13.37
CA ALA A 46 16.81 -11.16 14.22
C ALA A 46 17.96 -10.45 13.48
N VAL A 47 18.16 -10.76 12.19
CA VAL A 47 19.16 -10.09 11.34
C VAL A 47 18.85 -8.60 11.20
N THR A 48 17.58 -8.22 10.96
CA THR A 48 17.20 -6.80 10.87
C THR A 48 17.32 -6.09 12.21
N LEU A 49 16.99 -6.75 13.32
CA LEU A 49 17.17 -6.19 14.66
C LEU A 49 18.65 -5.95 14.98
N TYR A 50 19.52 -6.92 14.67
CA TYR A 50 20.96 -6.77 14.82
C TYR A 50 21.48 -5.61 13.96
N ALA A 51 21.11 -5.58 12.67
CA ALA A 51 21.49 -4.51 11.77
C ALA A 51 21.02 -3.14 12.29
N ARG A 52 19.79 -3.05 12.80
CA ARG A 52 19.22 -1.82 13.37
C ARG A 52 19.97 -1.37 14.61
N TRP A 53 20.42 -2.29 15.46
CA TRP A 53 21.20 -1.96 16.65
C TRP A 53 22.63 -1.52 16.30
N THR A 54 23.20 -2.05 15.21
CA THR A 54 24.57 -1.69 14.76
C THR A 54 24.63 -0.48 13.83
N MET A 55 23.50 0.00 13.30
CA MET A 55 23.47 1.15 12.40
C MET A 55 23.71 2.43 13.19
N ALA A 56 24.74 3.18 12.79
CA ALA A 56 24.94 4.54 13.26
C ALA A 56 23.76 5.41 12.81
N GLU A 57 23.39 6.38 13.65
CA GLU A 57 22.36 7.34 13.30
C GLU A 57 22.76 8.13 12.04
N THR A 58 21.77 8.51 11.23
CA THR A 58 22.06 9.19 9.97
C THR A 58 22.79 10.51 10.21
N THR A 59 23.79 10.83 9.38
CA THR A 59 24.57 12.09 9.53
C THR A 59 23.71 13.36 9.56
N PRO A 60 22.57 13.45 8.84
CA PRO A 60 21.61 14.55 9.02
C PRO A 60 20.97 14.58 10.41
N TYR A 61 20.65 13.43 11.00
CA TYR A 61 20.12 13.32 12.35
C TYR A 61 21.18 13.67 13.40
N GLU A 62 22.43 13.19 13.26
CA GLU A 62 23.53 13.60 14.14
C GLU A 62 23.79 15.10 14.07
N LYS A 63 23.80 15.68 12.86
CA LYS A 63 23.93 17.13 12.68
C LYS A 63 22.73 17.90 13.23
N TYR A 64 21.53 17.35 13.14
CA TYR A 64 20.31 17.94 13.70
C TYR A 64 20.31 17.89 15.23
N VAL A 65 20.70 16.74 15.82
CA VAL A 65 20.82 16.56 17.27
C VAL A 65 21.96 17.39 17.84
N SER A 66 23.11 17.44 17.18
CA SER A 66 24.25 18.27 17.62
C SER A 66 23.90 19.76 17.56
N LYS A 67 23.21 20.20 16.49
CA LYS A 67 22.74 21.58 16.34
C LYS A 67 21.62 21.90 17.35
N ASN A 68 20.77 20.94 17.70
CA ASN A 68 19.73 21.08 18.73
C ASN A 68 20.26 21.00 20.17
N MET A 69 21.42 20.39 20.42
CA MET A 69 22.10 20.48 21.72
C MET A 69 22.67 21.88 21.97
N GLU A 70 23.04 22.62 20.92
CA GLU A 70 23.44 24.03 21.01
C GLU A 70 22.24 24.99 20.97
N ALA A 71 21.11 24.58 20.38
CA ALA A 71 19.89 25.36 20.20
C ALA A 71 18.73 24.89 21.11
N GLU A 72 19.01 24.58 22.38
CA GLU A 72 18.04 24.02 23.34
C GLU A 72 16.78 24.89 23.58
N GLU A 73 16.75 26.15 23.12
CA GLU A 73 15.58 27.05 23.17
C GLU A 73 14.84 27.25 21.82
N ALA A 74 15.35 26.73 20.69
CA ALA A 74 14.72 26.92 19.38
C ALA A 74 14.05 25.63 18.87
N ASP A 75 12.80 25.46 19.27
CA ASP A 75 11.74 24.77 18.51
C ASP A 75 11.79 23.23 18.41
N LYS A 76 11.74 22.54 19.55
CA LYS A 76 11.07 21.23 19.58
C LYS A 76 9.58 21.47 19.43
N ARG A 77 9.07 21.49 18.19
CA ARG A 77 7.62 21.62 17.89
C ARG A 77 6.81 20.78 18.88
N GLY A 78 6.10 21.46 19.77
CA GLY A 78 5.41 20.81 20.87
C GLY A 78 4.25 19.97 20.33
N LEU A 79 3.87 18.91 21.06
CA LEU A 79 2.69 18.10 20.71
C LEU A 79 1.44 18.98 20.54
N LYS A 80 1.32 20.03 21.37
CA LYS A 80 0.22 21.00 21.32
C LYS A 80 0.20 21.80 20.01
N GLU A 81 1.36 22.23 19.51
CA GLU A 81 1.47 22.98 18.25
C GLU A 81 1.14 22.09 17.06
N GLN A 82 1.61 20.84 17.07
CA GLN A 82 1.24 19.84 16.05
C GLN A 82 -0.28 19.60 16.00
N PHE A 83 -0.95 19.51 17.15
CA PHE A 83 -2.41 19.38 17.22
C PHE A 83 -3.14 20.64 16.74
N GLN A 84 -2.59 21.83 17.03
CA GLN A 84 -3.16 23.09 16.56
C GLN A 84 -3.06 23.22 15.04
N ASP A 85 -1.90 22.93 14.46
CA ASP A 85 -1.69 22.94 13.01
C ASP A 85 -2.60 21.94 12.31
N PHE A 86 -2.71 20.73 12.86
CA PHE A 86 -3.63 19.71 12.36
C PHE A 86 -5.09 20.21 12.38
N ALA A 87 -5.52 20.81 13.49
CA ALA A 87 -6.88 21.32 13.62
C ALA A 87 -7.16 22.51 12.67
N ILE A 88 -6.19 23.40 12.47
CA ILE A 88 -6.29 24.53 11.54
C ILE A 88 -6.37 24.02 10.10
N TYR A 89 -5.47 23.12 9.71
CA TYR A 89 -5.40 22.55 8.37
C TYR A 89 -6.70 21.81 8.01
N PHE A 90 -7.17 20.91 8.87
CA PHE A 90 -8.38 20.13 8.59
C PHE A 90 -9.69 20.89 8.85
N ARG A 91 -9.64 22.15 9.30
CA ARG A 91 -10.81 23.01 9.35
C ARG A 91 -11.32 23.37 7.95
N GLU A 92 -10.44 23.39 6.95
CA GLU A 92 -10.84 23.60 5.58
C GLU A 92 -11.42 22.32 4.97
N TRP A 93 -12.58 22.47 4.35
CA TRP A 93 -13.33 21.33 3.81
C TRP A 93 -12.55 20.54 2.75
N LYS A 94 -11.70 21.20 1.94
CA LYS A 94 -10.86 20.51 0.93
C LYS A 94 -9.91 19.49 1.56
N HIS A 95 -9.27 19.84 2.68
CA HIS A 95 -8.32 18.99 3.38
C HIS A 95 -9.04 17.87 4.14
N ALA A 96 -10.14 18.20 4.81
CA ALA A 96 -10.98 17.20 5.49
C ALA A 96 -11.54 16.17 4.50
N LYS A 97 -11.98 16.62 3.32
CA LYS A 97 -12.45 15.76 2.23
C LYS A 97 -11.36 14.81 1.75
N ALA A 98 -10.13 15.29 1.57
CA ALA A 98 -9.00 14.45 1.18
C ALA A 98 -8.68 13.40 2.24
N LEU A 99 -8.66 13.76 3.53
CA LEU A 99 -8.46 12.82 4.64
C LEU A 99 -9.56 11.78 4.74
N PHE A 100 -10.82 12.19 4.56
CA PHE A 100 -11.93 11.25 4.50
C PHE A 100 -11.76 10.29 3.33
N ALA A 101 -11.42 10.79 2.15
CA ALA A 101 -11.26 9.98 0.94
C ALA A 101 -10.11 8.96 1.06
N THR A 102 -8.95 9.38 1.54
CA THR A 102 -7.80 8.47 1.76
C THR A 102 -8.12 7.41 2.82
N SER A 103 -8.76 7.81 3.91
CA SER A 103 -9.11 6.89 5.01
C SER A 103 -10.21 5.91 4.63
N ALA A 104 -11.27 6.39 3.96
CA ALA A 104 -12.36 5.55 3.47
C ALA A 104 -11.86 4.59 2.38
N SER A 105 -10.99 5.06 1.48
CA SER A 105 -10.41 4.21 0.44
C SER A 105 -9.58 3.07 1.03
N TRP A 106 -8.71 3.36 2.00
CA TRP A 106 -7.90 2.34 2.65
C TRP A 106 -8.75 1.38 3.48
N PHE A 107 -9.76 1.87 4.20
CA PHE A 107 -10.74 1.04 4.93
C PHE A 107 -11.46 0.05 4.00
N LEU A 108 -12.04 0.54 2.88
CA LEU A 108 -12.77 -0.30 1.92
C LEU A 108 -11.85 -1.30 1.23
N PHE A 109 -10.64 -0.86 0.87
CA PHE A 109 -9.62 -1.73 0.31
C PHE A 109 -9.24 -2.88 1.26
N ASP A 110 -8.92 -2.56 2.52
CA ASP A 110 -8.48 -3.56 3.51
C ASP A 110 -9.59 -4.57 3.82
N ILE A 111 -10.87 -4.17 3.75
CA ILE A 111 -12.00 -5.10 3.88
C ILE A 111 -11.90 -6.23 2.85
N ALA A 112 -11.74 -5.88 1.57
CA ALA A 112 -11.67 -6.87 0.49
C ALA A 112 -10.33 -7.59 0.46
N TYR A 113 -9.22 -6.87 0.66
CA TYR A 113 -7.87 -7.40 0.61
C TYR A 113 -7.64 -8.44 1.71
N TYR A 114 -7.88 -8.10 2.98
CA TYR A 114 -7.67 -9.04 4.08
C TYR A 114 -8.75 -10.13 4.12
N GLY A 115 -9.96 -9.84 3.66
CA GLY A 115 -11.01 -10.86 3.54
C GLY A 115 -10.59 -12.04 2.67
N ILE A 116 -10.01 -11.76 1.51
CA ILE A 116 -9.54 -12.80 0.61
C ILE A 116 -8.22 -13.41 1.07
N ASN A 117 -7.25 -12.59 1.50
CA ASN A 117 -5.89 -13.07 1.75
C ASN A 117 -5.71 -13.79 3.10
N LEU A 118 -6.48 -13.42 4.13
CA LEU A 118 -6.45 -14.17 5.40
C LEU A 118 -7.17 -15.52 5.27
N ASN A 119 -8.12 -15.64 4.35
CA ASN A 119 -8.93 -16.84 4.15
C ASN A 119 -8.55 -17.59 2.87
N GLN A 120 -7.30 -17.43 2.41
CA GLN A 120 -6.87 -17.98 1.13
C GLN A 120 -6.96 -19.51 1.08
N SER A 121 -6.65 -20.22 2.16
CA SER A 121 -6.79 -21.68 2.26
C SER A 121 -8.24 -22.13 2.13
N VAL A 122 -9.16 -21.40 2.78
CA VAL A 122 -10.60 -21.67 2.70
C VAL A 122 -11.11 -21.42 1.28
N ILE A 123 -10.64 -20.37 0.62
CA ILE A 123 -10.98 -20.08 -0.77
C ILE A 123 -10.48 -21.18 -1.70
N LEU A 124 -9.23 -21.63 -1.56
CA LEU A 124 -8.68 -22.72 -2.36
C LEU A 124 -9.45 -24.04 -2.15
N ALA A 125 -9.90 -24.31 -0.93
CA ALA A 125 -10.78 -25.44 -0.63
C ALA A 125 -12.16 -25.29 -1.27
N LYS A 126 -12.77 -24.10 -1.20
CA LYS A 126 -14.07 -23.84 -1.86
C LYS A 126 -14.00 -23.87 -3.38
N ILE A 127 -12.86 -23.54 -3.98
CA ILE A 127 -12.60 -23.72 -5.41
C ILE A 127 -12.46 -25.21 -5.78
N GLY A 128 -12.13 -26.07 -4.81
CA GLY A 128 -11.80 -27.48 -5.02
C GLY A 128 -10.35 -27.71 -5.47
N TYR A 129 -9.50 -26.68 -5.45
CA TYR A 129 -8.08 -26.82 -5.77
C TYR A 129 -7.31 -27.48 -4.64
N ALA A 130 -7.69 -27.21 -3.39
CA ALA A 130 -7.06 -27.82 -2.22
C ALA A 130 -7.53 -29.27 -1.96
N ASP A 131 -8.53 -29.79 -2.68
CA ASP A 131 -9.03 -31.14 -2.41
C ASP A 131 -7.99 -32.19 -2.80
N GLY A 132 -7.86 -33.23 -1.97
CA GLY A 132 -6.90 -34.31 -2.14
C GLY A 132 -7.39 -35.60 -1.47
N PRO A 133 -6.95 -36.78 -1.94
CA PRO A 133 -7.40 -38.06 -1.37
C PRO A 133 -6.85 -38.30 0.05
N THR A 134 -5.71 -37.71 0.39
CA THR A 134 -5.14 -37.74 1.74
C THR A 134 -5.05 -36.33 2.35
N PRO A 135 -5.01 -36.20 3.69
CA PRO A 135 -4.76 -34.92 4.34
C PRO A 135 -3.45 -34.25 3.90
N TRP A 136 -2.41 -35.04 3.60
CA TRP A 136 -1.16 -34.54 3.06
C TRP A 136 -1.35 -33.93 1.67
N ASP A 137 -2.09 -34.60 0.78
CA ASP A 137 -2.40 -34.07 -0.55
C ASP A 137 -3.16 -32.74 -0.46
N THR A 138 -4.10 -32.61 0.49
CA THR A 138 -4.82 -31.36 0.71
C THR A 138 -3.90 -30.22 1.15
N LEU A 139 -2.99 -30.48 2.10
CA LEU A 139 -2.01 -29.49 2.56
C LEU A 139 -1.03 -29.11 1.46
N ARG A 140 -0.55 -30.09 0.70
CA ARG A 140 0.34 -29.87 -0.43
C ARG A 140 -0.32 -29.07 -1.54
N ASN A 141 -1.54 -29.43 -1.94
CA ASN A 141 -2.31 -28.69 -2.95
C ASN A 141 -2.59 -27.26 -2.49
N THR A 142 -2.90 -27.05 -1.21
CA THR A 142 -3.03 -25.69 -0.64
C THR A 142 -1.73 -24.89 -0.76
N ALA A 143 -0.58 -25.48 -0.39
CA ALA A 143 0.72 -24.83 -0.47
C ALA A 143 1.13 -24.51 -1.92
N VAL A 144 0.90 -25.42 -2.85
CA VAL A 144 1.13 -25.19 -4.30
C VAL A 144 0.20 -24.08 -4.81
N GLY A 145 -1.07 -24.08 -4.40
CA GLY A 145 -2.04 -23.05 -4.77
C GLY A 145 -1.62 -21.66 -4.29
N TYR A 146 -1.08 -21.54 -3.08
CA TYR A 146 -0.46 -20.30 -2.60
C TYR A 146 0.69 -19.86 -3.49
N ILE A 147 1.62 -20.74 -3.83
CA ILE A 147 2.76 -20.40 -4.70
C ILE A 147 2.28 -19.89 -6.06
N ILE A 148 1.32 -20.58 -6.68
CA ILE A 148 0.75 -20.18 -7.98
C ILE A 148 0.20 -18.75 -7.89
N VAL A 149 -0.65 -18.47 -6.90
CA VAL A 149 -1.27 -17.15 -6.74
C VAL A 149 -0.23 -16.07 -6.42
N GLN A 150 0.80 -16.41 -5.65
CA GLN A 150 1.86 -15.46 -5.29
C GLN A 150 2.75 -15.11 -6.49
N VAL A 151 3.17 -16.12 -7.26
CA VAL A 151 4.09 -15.96 -8.39
C VAL A 151 3.39 -15.41 -9.63
N ALA A 152 2.15 -15.84 -9.91
CA ALA A 152 1.43 -15.40 -11.11
C ALA A 152 0.53 -14.18 -10.89
N GLY A 153 0.05 -13.95 -9.66
CA GLY A 153 -0.82 -12.82 -9.33
C GLY A 153 -0.07 -11.69 -8.65
N TYR A 154 0.30 -11.93 -7.38
CA TYR A 154 0.84 -10.92 -6.48
C TYR A 154 2.12 -10.24 -6.98
N LEU A 155 3.14 -11.03 -7.29
CA LEU A 155 4.46 -10.50 -7.62
C LEU A 155 4.46 -9.71 -8.95
N PRO A 156 3.89 -10.22 -10.06
CA PRO A 156 3.74 -9.45 -11.28
C PRO A 156 2.88 -8.21 -11.06
N GLY A 157 1.82 -8.30 -10.25
CA GLY A 157 1.00 -7.16 -9.86
C GLY A 157 1.83 -6.02 -9.29
N TYR A 158 2.70 -6.30 -8.31
CA TYR A 158 3.62 -5.30 -7.77
C TYR A 158 4.58 -4.72 -8.81
N PHE A 159 5.23 -5.56 -9.61
CA PHE A 159 6.21 -5.07 -10.60
C PHE A 159 5.58 -4.19 -11.68
N ILE A 160 4.37 -4.53 -12.13
CA ILE A 160 3.60 -3.70 -13.07
C ILE A 160 3.07 -2.44 -12.36
N GLY A 161 2.70 -2.57 -11.07
CA GLY A 161 2.19 -1.48 -10.24
C GLY A 161 3.21 -0.39 -9.88
N ILE A 162 4.51 -0.69 -9.87
CA ILE A 162 5.58 0.26 -9.52
C ILE A 162 5.71 1.42 -10.52
N PRO A 163 5.78 1.22 -11.85
CA PRO A 163 5.91 2.32 -12.81
C PRO A 163 4.59 3.05 -13.12
N LEU A 164 3.45 2.44 -12.82
CA LEU A 164 2.13 2.99 -13.17
C LEU A 164 1.79 4.36 -12.54
N PRO A 165 2.16 4.69 -11.30
CA PRO A 165 1.85 5.98 -10.70
C PRO A 165 2.44 7.15 -11.49
N ASP A 166 3.63 6.96 -12.06
CA ASP A 166 4.34 7.97 -12.83
C ASP A 166 3.91 8.02 -14.31
N LEU A 167 3.40 6.90 -14.85
CA LEU A 167 2.92 6.79 -16.22
C LEU A 167 1.44 7.17 -16.40
N LEU A 168 0.59 6.80 -15.45
CA LEU A 168 -0.86 6.96 -15.53
C LEU A 168 -1.39 8.01 -14.55
N GLY A 169 -0.80 8.10 -13.35
CA GLY A 169 -1.31 8.90 -12.23
C GLY A 169 -1.88 8.01 -11.13
N ARG A 170 -1.79 8.48 -9.89
CA ARG A 170 -2.08 7.70 -8.68
C ARG A 170 -3.58 7.40 -8.58
N THR A 171 -4.40 8.42 -8.79
CA THR A 171 -5.87 8.31 -8.68
C THR A 171 -6.45 7.46 -9.81
N ARG A 172 -5.91 7.62 -11.02
CA ARG A 172 -6.35 6.86 -12.21
C ARG A 172 -5.99 5.39 -12.10
N GLN A 173 -4.76 5.07 -11.68
CA GLN A 173 -4.33 3.69 -11.42
C GLN A 173 -5.22 3.01 -10.38
N GLN A 174 -5.53 3.71 -9.28
CA GLN A 174 -6.42 3.18 -8.25
C GLN A 174 -7.83 2.93 -8.81
N PHE A 175 -8.40 3.89 -9.53
CA PHE A 175 -9.73 3.79 -10.10
C PHE A 175 -9.89 2.61 -11.06
N TYR A 176 -9.05 2.54 -12.11
CA TYR A 176 -9.16 1.47 -13.11
C TYR A 176 -8.95 0.10 -12.49
N SER A 177 -8.00 -0.04 -11.58
CA SER A 177 -7.72 -1.31 -10.92
C SER A 177 -8.87 -1.73 -9.99
N CYS A 178 -9.50 -0.79 -9.27
CA CYS A 178 -10.69 -1.09 -8.46
C CYS A 178 -11.86 -1.59 -9.32
N ILE A 179 -12.10 -0.96 -10.47
CA ILE A 179 -13.17 -1.38 -11.40
C ILE A 179 -12.88 -2.75 -11.99
N ILE A 180 -11.64 -3.01 -12.41
CA ILE A 180 -11.25 -4.32 -12.96
C ILE A 180 -11.42 -5.41 -11.90
N VAL A 181 -10.96 -5.18 -10.66
CA VAL A 181 -11.15 -6.14 -9.56
C VAL A 181 -12.62 -6.36 -9.26
N ALA A 182 -13.44 -5.30 -9.25
CA ALA A 182 -14.88 -5.44 -9.04
C ALA A 182 -15.54 -6.32 -10.11
N ILE A 183 -15.19 -6.13 -11.38
CA ILE A 183 -15.66 -6.97 -12.49
C ILE A 183 -15.19 -8.41 -12.30
N LEU A 184 -13.92 -8.64 -11.96
CA LEU A 184 -13.39 -9.99 -11.75
C LEU A 184 -14.08 -10.70 -10.58
N TYR A 185 -14.37 -10.00 -9.47
CA TYR A 185 -15.13 -10.57 -8.35
C TYR A 185 -16.58 -10.86 -8.70
N ALA A 186 -17.24 -9.99 -9.46
CA ALA A 186 -18.59 -10.24 -9.96
C ALA A 186 -18.64 -11.44 -10.92
N VAL A 187 -17.68 -11.53 -11.83
CA VAL A 187 -17.53 -12.68 -12.74
C VAL A 187 -17.28 -13.95 -11.93
N TRP A 188 -16.35 -13.91 -10.98
CA TRP A 188 -16.06 -15.06 -10.13
C TRP A 188 -17.31 -15.55 -9.38
N ALA A 189 -18.05 -14.63 -8.76
CA ALA A 189 -19.31 -14.95 -8.09
C ALA A 189 -20.32 -15.63 -9.03
N GLY A 190 -20.47 -15.11 -10.26
CA GLY A 190 -21.41 -15.65 -11.24
C GLY A 190 -21.00 -17.00 -11.85
N VAL A 191 -19.70 -17.25 -12.03
CA VAL A 191 -19.19 -18.44 -12.71
C VAL A 191 -18.81 -19.59 -11.77
N THR A 192 -18.90 -19.38 -10.45
CA THR A 192 -18.47 -20.34 -9.40
C THR A 192 -19.03 -21.76 -9.63
N ASN A 193 -20.29 -21.90 -10.05
CA ASN A 193 -20.94 -23.21 -10.21
C ASN A 193 -20.78 -23.82 -11.62
N ASN A 194 -20.31 -23.05 -12.61
CA ASN A 194 -20.34 -23.43 -14.03
C ASN A 194 -18.95 -23.56 -14.66
N THR A 195 -17.89 -23.34 -13.89
CA THR A 195 -16.50 -23.26 -14.40
C THR A 195 -15.62 -24.33 -13.76
N SER A 196 -14.60 -24.76 -14.49
CA SER A 196 -13.60 -25.70 -13.99
C SER A 196 -12.76 -25.08 -12.86
N VAL A 197 -12.17 -25.94 -12.03
CA VAL A 197 -11.22 -25.55 -10.96
C VAL A 197 -10.11 -24.64 -11.51
N GLY A 198 -9.56 -24.95 -12.68
CA GLY A 198 -8.53 -24.14 -13.33
C GLY A 198 -9.02 -22.75 -13.75
N GLY A 199 -10.27 -22.62 -14.21
CA GLY A 199 -10.86 -21.33 -14.55
C GLY A 199 -11.08 -20.46 -13.31
N LEU A 200 -11.55 -21.05 -12.21
CA LEU A 200 -11.70 -20.33 -10.93
C LEU A 200 -10.35 -19.88 -10.36
N MET A 201 -9.33 -20.75 -10.42
CA MET A 201 -7.96 -20.39 -10.05
C MET A 201 -7.41 -19.24 -10.91
N THR A 202 -7.75 -19.20 -12.20
CA THR A 202 -7.32 -18.13 -13.11
C THR A 202 -7.97 -16.79 -12.71
N VAL A 203 -9.28 -16.77 -12.49
CA VAL A 203 -9.98 -15.53 -12.07
C VAL A 203 -9.48 -15.08 -10.68
N PHE A 204 -9.24 -16.00 -9.76
CA PHE A 204 -8.68 -15.68 -8.46
C PHE A 204 -7.28 -15.05 -8.58
N THR A 205 -6.40 -15.65 -9.37
CA THR A 205 -5.03 -15.16 -9.58
C THR A 205 -5.01 -13.81 -10.30
N LEU A 206 -5.83 -13.63 -11.34
CA LEU A 206 -5.98 -12.35 -12.03
C LEU A 206 -6.52 -11.27 -11.09
N SER A 207 -7.47 -11.61 -10.22
CA SER A 207 -7.97 -10.67 -9.21
C SER A 207 -6.84 -10.19 -8.32
N GLN A 208 -5.98 -11.09 -7.83
CA GLN A 208 -4.81 -10.71 -7.03
C GLN A 208 -3.81 -9.85 -7.80
N LEU A 209 -3.62 -10.10 -9.10
CA LEU A 209 -2.75 -9.27 -9.95
C LEU A 209 -3.21 -7.81 -9.95
N PHE A 210 -4.47 -7.55 -10.29
CA PHE A 210 -5.00 -6.17 -10.38
C PHE A 210 -5.12 -5.52 -9.01
N LEU A 211 -5.40 -6.29 -7.96
CA LEU A 211 -5.45 -5.80 -6.58
C LEU A 211 -4.09 -5.28 -6.10
N ASN A 212 -3.01 -5.98 -6.45
CA ASN A 212 -1.66 -5.59 -6.09
C ASN A 212 -1.06 -4.54 -7.04
N MET A 213 -1.47 -4.56 -8.31
CA MET A 213 -1.05 -3.57 -9.29
C MET A 213 -1.61 -2.17 -8.99
N GLY A 214 -2.84 -2.06 -8.49
CA GLY A 214 -3.44 -0.76 -8.18
C GLY A 214 -3.60 -0.52 -6.69
N PRO A 215 -4.73 -0.90 -6.08
CA PRO A 215 -5.15 -0.36 -4.80
C PRO A 215 -4.20 -0.68 -3.65
N ASN A 216 -3.50 -1.83 -3.67
CA ASN A 216 -2.50 -2.14 -2.66
C ASN A 216 -1.34 -1.13 -2.64
N CYS A 217 -0.85 -0.74 -3.83
CA CYS A 217 0.23 0.23 -3.96
C CYS A 217 -0.26 1.66 -3.72
N THR A 218 -1.39 2.04 -4.31
CA THR A 218 -1.87 3.43 -4.31
C THR A 218 -2.44 3.86 -2.97
N THR A 219 -3.11 2.98 -2.21
CA THR A 219 -3.66 3.32 -0.89
C THR A 219 -2.60 3.68 0.14
N TRP A 220 -1.41 3.10 0.03
CA TRP A 220 -0.25 3.47 0.83
C TRP A 220 0.44 4.74 0.33
N LEU A 221 0.54 4.90 -1.00
CA LEU A 221 1.26 5.99 -1.63
C LEU A 221 0.53 7.34 -1.51
N ILE A 222 -0.76 7.36 -1.82
CA ILE A 222 -1.58 8.58 -1.91
C ILE A 222 -1.53 9.42 -0.62
N PRO A 223 -1.74 8.88 0.60
CA PRO A 223 -1.72 9.70 1.81
C PRO A 223 -0.34 10.32 2.09
N VAL A 224 0.75 9.75 1.57
CA VAL A 224 2.09 10.33 1.71
C VAL A 224 2.28 11.54 0.79
N GLU A 225 1.69 11.51 -0.40
CA GLU A 225 1.82 12.58 -1.40
C GLU A 225 0.76 13.68 -1.28
N VAL A 226 -0.42 13.40 -0.72
CA VAL A 226 -1.51 14.39 -0.62
C VAL A 226 -1.32 15.35 0.56
N PHE A 227 -0.66 14.92 1.64
CA PHE A 227 -0.53 15.73 2.84
C PHE A 227 0.84 16.41 2.96
N PRO A 228 0.88 17.70 3.35
CA PRO A 228 2.13 18.41 3.58
C PRO A 228 2.82 17.90 4.84
N THR A 229 4.14 18.07 4.89
CA THR A 229 5.02 17.46 5.89
C THR A 229 4.59 17.74 7.33
N CYS A 230 4.01 18.92 7.60
CA CYS A 230 3.56 19.36 8.93
C CYS A 230 2.42 18.52 9.53
N VAL A 231 1.57 17.88 8.71
CA VAL A 231 0.42 17.07 9.16
C VAL A 231 0.44 15.64 8.61
N ARG A 232 1.34 15.35 7.65
CA ARG A 232 1.44 14.06 6.94
C ARG A 232 1.50 12.86 7.86
N GLY A 233 2.32 12.90 8.91
CA GLY A 233 2.48 11.79 9.84
C GLY A 233 1.16 11.39 10.51
N THR A 234 0.44 12.37 11.06
CA THR A 234 -0.86 12.17 11.71
C THR A 234 -1.94 11.76 10.72
N ALA A 235 -2.02 12.42 9.56
CA ALA A 235 -3.00 12.13 8.53
C ALA A 235 -2.82 10.72 7.94
N HIS A 236 -1.57 10.34 7.61
CA HIS A 236 -1.23 8.99 7.18
C HIS A 236 -1.55 7.96 8.27
N GLY A 237 -1.23 8.26 9.53
CA GLY A 237 -1.58 7.40 10.67
C GLY A 237 -3.08 7.15 10.81
N ILE A 238 -3.91 8.19 10.65
CA ILE A 238 -5.38 8.07 10.66
C ILE A 238 -5.87 7.21 9.48
N SER A 239 -5.37 7.45 8.27
CA SER A 239 -5.74 6.65 7.09
C SER A 239 -5.31 5.18 7.24
N ALA A 240 -4.11 4.92 7.76
CA ALA A 240 -3.62 3.56 8.03
C ALA A 240 -4.45 2.86 9.11
N ALA A 241 -4.80 3.57 10.20
CA ALA A 241 -5.66 3.05 11.25
C ALA A 241 -7.05 2.68 10.72
N ALA A 242 -7.63 3.51 9.85
CA ALA A 242 -8.88 3.20 9.16
C ALA A 242 -8.77 1.92 8.33
N GLY A 243 -7.68 1.75 7.54
CA GLY A 243 -7.39 0.48 6.85
C GLY A 243 -7.42 -0.72 7.80
N LYS A 244 -6.69 -0.64 8.92
CA LYS A 244 -6.66 -1.73 9.91
C LYS A 244 -8.01 -2.03 10.55
N CYS A 245 -8.86 -1.02 10.78
CA CYS A 245 -10.24 -1.25 11.21
C CYS A 245 -11.02 -2.06 10.17
N GLY A 246 -10.82 -1.81 8.87
CA GLY A 246 -11.40 -2.60 7.78
C GLY A 246 -10.90 -4.05 7.79
N ALA A 247 -9.59 -4.25 7.97
CA ALA A 247 -9.00 -5.58 8.07
C ALA A 247 -9.56 -6.38 9.27
N ILE A 248 -9.68 -5.75 10.43
CA ILE A 248 -10.25 -6.35 11.64
C ILE A 248 -11.72 -6.74 11.40
N LEU A 249 -12.51 -5.82 10.83
CA LEU A 249 -13.92 -6.06 10.54
C LEU A 249 -14.10 -7.34 9.72
N THR A 250 -13.38 -7.47 8.61
CA THR A 250 -13.51 -8.66 7.77
C THR A 250 -12.95 -9.92 8.43
N SER A 251 -11.85 -9.81 9.20
CA SER A 251 -11.27 -10.97 9.88
C SER A 251 -12.28 -11.66 10.80
N PHE A 252 -13.12 -10.89 11.50
CA PHE A 252 -14.18 -11.43 12.34
C PHE A 252 -15.47 -11.76 11.58
N ALA A 253 -15.83 -10.98 10.56
CA ALA A 253 -17.09 -11.14 9.85
C ALA A 253 -17.05 -12.24 8.77
N PHE A 254 -15.89 -12.52 8.17
CA PHE A 254 -15.79 -13.34 6.95
C PHE A 254 -16.46 -14.71 7.12
N GLY A 255 -16.07 -15.50 8.13
CA GLY A 255 -16.63 -16.83 8.36
C GLY A 255 -18.15 -16.80 8.52
N THR A 256 -18.66 -15.94 9.41
CA THR A 256 -20.10 -15.82 9.68
C THR A 256 -20.91 -15.38 8.46
N VAL A 257 -20.36 -14.48 7.64
CA VAL A 257 -21.03 -14.02 6.41
C VAL A 257 -20.97 -15.12 5.36
N THR A 258 -19.81 -15.76 5.14
CA THR A 258 -19.64 -16.87 4.19
C THR A 258 -20.58 -18.03 4.51
N ASP A 259 -20.82 -18.36 5.78
CA ASP A 259 -21.75 -19.43 6.17
C ASP A 259 -23.21 -19.10 5.83
N ARG A 260 -23.59 -17.81 5.79
CA ARG A 260 -24.97 -17.38 5.52
C ARG A 260 -25.26 -17.14 4.04
N ILE A 261 -24.34 -16.49 3.32
CA ILE A 261 -24.56 -16.08 1.92
C ILE A 261 -23.68 -16.84 0.91
N GLY A 262 -22.82 -17.74 1.39
CA GLY A 262 -21.88 -18.49 0.57
C GLY A 262 -20.71 -17.63 0.05
N LEU A 263 -19.68 -18.30 -0.48
CA LEU A 263 -18.53 -17.61 -1.10
C LEU A 263 -18.94 -16.69 -2.27
N PRO A 264 -19.86 -17.08 -3.18
CA PRO A 264 -20.33 -16.18 -4.24
C PRO A 264 -20.97 -14.90 -3.71
N GLY A 265 -21.73 -14.98 -2.62
CA GLY A 265 -22.33 -13.81 -1.97
C GLY A 265 -21.28 -12.87 -1.40
N VAL A 266 -20.23 -13.40 -0.75
CA VAL A 266 -19.10 -12.60 -0.24
C VAL A 266 -18.33 -11.93 -1.37
N LEU A 267 -18.08 -12.65 -2.47
CA LEU A 267 -17.43 -12.09 -3.66
C LEU A 267 -18.26 -10.95 -4.28
N GLY A 268 -19.59 -11.10 -4.34
CA GLY A 268 -20.49 -10.03 -4.76
C GLY A 268 -20.45 -8.79 -3.84
N LEU A 269 -20.39 -9.01 -2.52
CA LEU A 269 -20.20 -7.94 -1.54
C LEU A 269 -18.87 -7.20 -1.77
N PHE A 270 -17.77 -7.94 -1.94
CA PHE A 270 -16.45 -7.35 -2.21
C PHE A 270 -16.42 -6.62 -3.55
N ALA A 271 -17.11 -7.12 -4.59
CA ALA A 271 -17.25 -6.39 -5.85
C ALA A 271 -17.91 -5.01 -5.62
N GLY A 272 -19.01 -4.96 -4.86
CA GLY A 272 -19.68 -3.71 -4.50
C GLY A 272 -18.78 -2.76 -3.70
N ILE A 273 -18.02 -3.27 -2.74
CA ILE A 273 -17.05 -2.50 -1.95
C ILE A 273 -15.93 -1.93 -2.82
N MET A 274 -15.45 -2.69 -3.81
CA MET A 274 -14.42 -2.21 -4.74
C MET A 274 -14.97 -1.14 -5.70
N VAL A 275 -16.23 -1.24 -6.14
CA VAL A 275 -16.90 -0.14 -6.86
C VAL A 275 -17.00 1.10 -5.98
N LEU A 276 -17.43 0.95 -4.73
CA LEU A 276 -17.50 2.07 -3.80
C LEU A 276 -16.12 2.71 -3.58
N ASN A 277 -15.06 1.90 -3.47
CA ASN A 277 -13.69 2.41 -3.37
C ASN A 277 -13.27 3.19 -4.63
N ALA A 278 -13.64 2.71 -5.82
CA ALA A 278 -13.43 3.44 -7.07
C ALA A 278 -14.15 4.81 -7.05
N LEU A 279 -15.37 4.87 -6.53
CA LEU A 279 -16.12 6.13 -6.40
C LEU A 279 -15.48 7.09 -5.38
N VAL A 280 -15.01 6.56 -4.25
CA VAL A 280 -14.29 7.35 -3.23
C VAL A 280 -12.98 7.92 -3.78
N THR A 281 -12.36 7.22 -4.72
CA THR A 281 -11.10 7.65 -5.36
C THR A 281 -11.27 8.99 -6.12
N PHE A 282 -12.46 9.33 -6.63
CA PHE A 282 -12.71 10.64 -7.26
C PHE A 282 -12.63 11.83 -6.30
N LEU A 283 -12.71 11.59 -4.98
CA LEU A 283 -12.56 12.65 -3.99
C LEU A 283 -11.08 12.93 -3.66
N ILE A 284 -10.16 12.10 -4.15
CA ILE A 284 -8.72 12.21 -3.90
C ILE A 284 -8.09 13.10 -4.98
N PRO A 285 -7.23 14.06 -4.61
CA PRO A 285 -6.47 14.85 -5.56
C PRO A 285 -5.34 14.07 -6.23
N GLU A 286 -5.13 14.35 -7.52
CA GLU A 286 -4.02 13.78 -8.27
C GLU A 286 -2.73 14.53 -7.96
N THR A 287 -1.67 13.77 -7.67
CA THR A 287 -0.36 14.26 -7.20
C THR A 287 0.75 14.02 -8.22
N ARG A 288 0.42 13.44 -9.38
CA ARG A 288 1.40 13.11 -10.42
C ARG A 288 2.18 14.33 -10.90
N GLY A 289 3.50 14.21 -10.89
CA GLY A 289 4.41 15.20 -11.47
C GLY A 289 4.61 16.44 -10.59
N MET A 290 4.13 16.42 -9.35
CA MET A 290 4.30 17.51 -8.39
C MET A 290 5.55 17.31 -7.56
N THR A 291 6.22 18.42 -7.26
CA THR A 291 7.34 18.43 -6.31
C THR A 291 6.82 18.42 -4.87
N ILE A 292 7.70 18.14 -3.91
CA ILE A 292 7.34 18.24 -2.48
C ILE A 292 6.93 19.68 -2.13
N ASP A 293 7.60 20.67 -2.72
CA ASP A 293 7.28 22.09 -2.52
C ASP A 293 5.88 22.43 -3.06
N ASP A 294 5.47 21.85 -4.19
CA ASP A 294 4.10 22.01 -4.72
C ASP A 294 3.04 21.40 -3.79
N ILE A 295 3.39 20.29 -3.12
CA ILE A 295 2.52 19.64 -2.14
C ILE A 295 2.44 20.49 -0.87
N GLU A 296 3.55 21.06 -0.42
CA GLU A 296 3.61 21.95 0.74
C GLU A 296 2.84 23.26 0.50
N ASN A 297 2.88 23.77 -0.73
CA ASN A 297 2.10 24.92 -1.17
C ASN A 297 0.67 24.57 -1.64
N GLU A 298 0.23 23.32 -1.43
CA GLU A 298 -1.14 22.85 -1.71
C GLU A 298 -1.62 23.03 -3.17
N VAL A 299 -0.71 23.05 -4.13
CA VAL A 299 -0.98 23.35 -5.55
C VAL A 299 -1.97 22.34 -6.17
N HIS A 300 -1.99 21.10 -5.68
CA HIS A 300 -2.91 20.03 -6.10
C HIS A 300 -4.39 20.35 -5.84
N PHE A 301 -4.72 21.16 -4.83
CA PHE A 301 -6.11 21.57 -4.57
C PHE A 301 -6.57 22.69 -5.52
N ALA A 302 -5.65 23.47 -6.10
CA ALA A 302 -5.96 24.55 -7.03
C ALA A 302 -6.27 24.01 -8.45
N GLN A 303 -5.59 22.96 -8.90
CA GLN A 303 -5.80 22.32 -10.20
C GLN A 303 -7.17 21.62 -10.33
N HIS A 304 -7.80 21.23 -9.22
CA HIS A 304 -9.14 20.62 -9.23
C HIS A 304 -10.27 21.51 -9.78
N ARG A 305 -10.01 22.80 -10.03
CA ARG A 305 -10.95 23.71 -10.70
C ARG A 305 -10.97 23.57 -12.22
N ALA A 306 -10.01 22.88 -12.83
CA ALA A 306 -9.97 22.56 -14.25
C ALA A 306 -10.20 21.06 -14.46
N LEU A 307 -11.39 20.69 -14.92
CA LEU A 307 -11.77 19.33 -15.29
C LEU A 307 -11.06 18.90 -16.59
N ASP A 308 -9.76 18.62 -16.52
CA ASP A 308 -9.01 18.02 -17.62
C ASP A 308 -8.84 16.51 -17.39
N ILE A 309 -9.96 15.80 -17.53
CA ILE A 309 -10.00 14.32 -17.53
C ILE A 309 -9.69 13.75 -18.94
N PHE A 310 -9.51 14.61 -19.97
CA PHE A 310 -9.40 14.15 -21.37
C PHE A 310 -8.18 14.66 -22.17
N THR A 311 -7.29 15.47 -21.60
CA THR A 311 -6.12 15.94 -22.35
C THR A 311 -4.88 15.13 -21.98
N TRP A 312 -4.36 14.37 -22.94
CA TRP A 312 -3.03 13.77 -22.90
C TRP A 312 -1.99 14.86 -23.19
N PRO A 313 -1.11 15.24 -22.25
CA PRO A 313 0.05 16.06 -22.57
C PRO A 313 1.23 15.12 -22.88
N GLY A 314 1.68 15.12 -24.13
CA GLY A 314 2.91 14.43 -24.54
C GLY A 314 4.16 14.94 -23.79
N PRO A 315 5.31 14.25 -23.89
CA PRO A 315 6.27 14.16 -22.79
C PRO A 315 7.23 15.35 -22.57
N TRP A 316 6.96 16.56 -23.12
CA TRP A 316 8.02 17.58 -23.20
C TRP A 316 7.60 19.05 -23.02
N ARG A 317 6.48 19.38 -22.36
CA ARG A 317 6.17 20.79 -22.07
C ARG A 317 6.76 21.23 -20.72
N ARG A 318 8.10 21.36 -20.68
CA ARG A 318 8.77 22.27 -19.73
C ARG A 318 8.76 23.66 -20.34
N GLU A 319 7.67 24.39 -20.14
CA GLU A 319 7.68 25.85 -20.35
C GLU A 319 7.84 26.49 -18.97
N ARG A 320 9.07 26.97 -18.74
CA ARG A 320 9.45 27.93 -17.69
C ARG A 320 8.40 29.05 -17.71
N GLN A 321 7.65 29.22 -16.62
CA GLN A 321 7.13 30.55 -16.29
C GLN A 321 8.35 31.35 -15.84
N GLU A 322 8.73 32.32 -16.66
CA GLU A 322 9.71 33.34 -16.30
C GLU A 322 9.23 34.05 -15.03
N GLU A 323 10.18 34.20 -14.11
CA GLU A 323 10.07 34.88 -12.83
C GLU A 323 9.72 36.36 -13.06
N ASP A 324 8.53 36.78 -12.62
CA ASP A 324 8.28 38.18 -12.24
C ASP A 324 8.58 38.29 -10.74
N THR A 325 9.86 38.42 -10.41
CA THR A 325 10.30 38.95 -9.11
C THR A 325 11.35 40.02 -9.36
N ASP A 326 10.90 41.28 -9.31
CA ASP A 326 11.74 42.45 -9.06
C ASP A 326 12.54 42.20 -7.77
N TYR A 327 13.78 41.74 -7.94
CA TYR A 327 14.82 41.79 -6.91
C TYR A 327 15.70 42.99 -7.24
N GLU A 328 15.50 44.12 -6.55
CA GLU A 328 16.48 45.20 -6.53
C GLU A 328 17.75 44.71 -5.80
N GLU A 329 18.88 44.69 -6.52
CA GLU A 329 20.19 44.42 -5.93
C GLU A 329 20.52 45.46 -4.84
N PRO A 330 21.00 45.04 -3.65
CA PRO A 330 21.54 45.98 -2.69
C PRO A 330 22.86 46.56 -3.23
N LYS A 331 22.89 47.89 -3.39
CA LYS A 331 24.07 48.67 -3.77
C LYS A 331 25.30 48.23 -2.96
N THR A 332 26.28 47.68 -3.66
CA THR A 332 27.63 47.44 -3.13
C THR A 332 28.25 48.76 -2.71
N ILE A 333 28.63 48.84 -1.44
CA ILE A 333 29.42 49.94 -0.88
C ILE A 333 30.84 49.83 -1.45
N ASP A 334 31.25 50.88 -2.16
CA ASP A 334 32.57 51.05 -2.76
C ASP A 334 33.65 51.15 -1.66
N MET A 335 34.40 50.08 -1.47
CA MET A 335 35.60 50.07 -0.63
C MET A 335 36.81 50.23 -1.57
N GLY A 336 37.36 51.46 -1.58
CA GLY A 336 38.50 51.84 -2.42
C GLY A 336 39.78 51.01 -2.18
N PRO A 337 40.82 51.21 -3.02
CA PRO A 337 41.89 50.24 -3.19
C PRO A 337 42.84 50.18 -1.98
N GLU A 338 43.03 48.97 -1.45
CA GLU A 338 44.09 48.66 -0.49
C GLU A 338 45.46 48.87 -1.13
N LYS A 339 46.23 49.78 -0.55
CA LYS A 339 47.66 49.94 -0.83
C LYS A 339 48.41 48.76 -0.23
N GLY A 340 49.21 48.10 -1.06
CA GLY A 340 50.13 47.05 -0.63
C GLY A 340 51.16 47.55 0.39
N VAL A 341 51.54 46.67 1.30
CA VAL A 341 52.79 46.75 2.05
C VAL A 341 53.40 45.36 2.11
N SER A 342 54.57 45.25 1.49
CA SER A 342 55.57 44.21 1.68
C SER A 342 56.11 44.21 3.11
N VAL A 343 56.29 43.04 3.73
CA VAL A 343 57.56 42.39 4.15
C VAL A 343 57.22 40.98 4.61
#